data_AF-A0A2T7NAN5-F1
#
_entry.id   AF-A0A2T7NAN5-F1
#
_cell.length_a   1.000
_cell.length_b   1.000
_cell.length_c   1.000
_cell.angle_alpha   90.00
_cell.angle_beta   90.00
_cell.angle_gamma   90.00
#
_symmetry.space_group_name_H-M   'P 1'
#
loop_
_entity.id
_entity.type
_entity.pdbx_description
1 polymer ?
#
loop_
_entity_poly.entity_id
_entity_poly.type
_entity_poly.pdbx_seq_one_letter_code
_entity_poly.pdbx_strand_id
1 'polypeptide(L)'
;MIIPLVTYLTFAIMKRVLPLFSRVQQEMDNVNTRIRDNLSGIRVVKSLASAEFESSKFNGANESYTATAMKAARTMVIIMPLLSLILNLGIVAVIWFGGIQVEAGGMQTGQIMAFVNYLGRMLMSMMIGMMLIFVSRAQASAKRVQKFLTKRKKRT
;
A
#
# COMPACT_ATOMS: atom_id res chain seq x y z
N MET A 1 -30.63 4.84 -0.81
CA MET A 1 -30.21 4.49 0.56
C MET A 1 -28.99 3.56 0.66
N ILE A 2 -28.47 2.99 -0.45
CA ILE A 2 -27.36 2.01 -0.41
C ILE A 2 -25.97 2.69 -0.50
N ILE A 3 -25.90 3.90 -1.08
CA ILE A 3 -24.67 4.70 -1.20
C ILE A 3 -23.99 5.01 0.15
N PRO A 4 -24.72 5.39 1.23
CA PRO A 4 -24.11 5.59 2.55
C PRO A 4 -23.49 4.33 3.15
N LEU A 5 -24.13 3.16 2.96
CA LEU A 5 -23.68 1.89 3.52
C LEU A 5 -22.35 1.44 2.90
N VAL A 6 -22.23 1.55 1.57
CA VAL A 6 -21.00 1.20 0.85
C VAL A 6 -19.86 2.19 1.14
N THR A 7 -20.19 3.49 1.22
CA THR A 7 -19.22 4.53 1.61
C THR A 7 -18.68 4.26 3.01
N TYR A 8 -19.55 3.93 3.96
CA TYR A 8 -19.16 3.61 5.34
C TYR A 8 -18.22 2.40 5.40
N LEU A 9 -18.56 1.32 4.68
CA LEU A 9 -17.77 0.10 4.68
C LEU A 9 -16.38 0.29 4.06
N THR A 10 -16.30 1.07 2.98
CA THR A 10 -15.03 1.42 2.34
C THR A 10 -14.17 2.31 3.24
N PHE A 11 -14.80 3.27 3.93
CA PHE A 11 -14.11 4.15 4.87
C PHE A 11 -13.54 3.37 6.07
N ALA A 12 -14.28 2.38 6.59
CA ALA A 12 -13.82 1.51 7.66
C ALA A 12 -12.56 0.71 7.27
N ILE A 13 -12.50 0.23 6.02
CA ILE A 13 -11.33 -0.47 5.47
C ILE A 13 -10.15 0.49 5.35
N MET A 14 -10.32 1.66 4.74
CA MET A 14 -9.25 2.66 4.61
C MET A 14 -8.64 3.04 5.96
N LYS A 15 -9.47 3.24 6.99
CA LYS A 15 -9.03 3.60 8.35
C LYS A 15 -8.15 2.52 8.99
N ARG A 16 -8.33 1.24 8.63
CA ARG A 16 -7.52 0.11 9.11
C ARG A 16 -6.24 -0.09 8.30
N VAL A 17 -6.28 0.15 6.98
CA VAL A 17 -5.17 -0.16 6.06
C VAL A 17 -4.10 0.91 6.04
N LEU A 18 -4.49 2.19 6.00
CA LEU A 18 -3.57 3.33 5.95
C LEU A 18 -2.51 3.35 7.08
N PRO A 19 -2.86 3.16 8.38
CA PRO A 19 -1.87 3.18 9.45
C PRO A 19 -0.85 2.04 9.35
N LEU A 20 -1.25 0.90 8.77
CA LEU A 20 -0.37 -0.26 8.60
C LEU A 20 0.77 0.05 7.61
N PHE A 21 0.44 0.67 6.47
CA PHE A 21 1.42 1.08 5.47
C PHE A 21 2.31 2.23 5.97
N SER A 22 1.76 3.15 6.75
CA SER A 22 2.55 4.20 7.40
C SER A 22 3.62 3.61 8.32
N ARG A 23 3.29 2.56 9.08
CA ARG A 23 4.26 1.88 9.96
C ARG A 23 5.36 1.15 9.20
N VAL A 24 5.02 0.45 8.11
CA VAL A 24 6.03 -0.18 7.23
C VAL A 24 6.99 0.87 6.67
N GLN A 25 6.48 2.03 6.26
CA GLN A 25 7.31 3.12 5.72
C GLN A 25 8.26 3.68 6.79
N GLN A 26 7.78 3.87 8.03
CA GLN A 26 8.60 4.39 9.14
C GLN A 26 9.74 3.44 9.51
N GLU A 27 9.49 2.13 9.56
CA GLU A 27 10.54 1.12 9.81
C GLU A 27 11.57 1.08 8.66
N MET A 28 11.13 1.22 7.41
CA MET A 28 12.01 1.30 6.25
C MET A 28 12.91 2.56 6.31
N ASP A 29 12.36 3.70 6.72
CA ASP A 29 13.11 4.94 6.87
C ASP A 29 14.16 4.83 8.00
N ASN A 30 13.85 4.11 9.09
CA ASN A 30 14.80 3.79 10.15
C ASN A 30 15.97 2.94 9.62
N VAL A 31 15.70 1.85 8.90
CA VAL A 31 16.73 1.00 8.27
C VAL A 31 17.62 1.83 7.34
N ASN A 32 17.02 2.64 6.47
CA ASN A 32 17.75 3.52 5.54
C ASN A 32 18.63 4.55 6.26
N THR A 33 18.17 5.08 7.40
CA THR A 33 18.94 6.03 8.22
C THR A 33 20.16 5.34 8.81
N ARG A 34 20.02 4.14 9.37
CA ARG A 34 21.15 3.36 9.90
C ARG A 34 22.20 3.04 8.83
N ILE A 35 21.77 2.66 7.62
CA ILE A 35 22.67 2.45 6.49
C ILE A 35 23.44 3.74 6.17
N ARG A 36 22.75 4.88 6.10
CA ARG A 36 23.35 6.18 5.79
C ARG A 36 24.38 6.61 6.83
N ASP A 37 24.07 6.44 8.11
CA ASP A 37 24.95 6.80 9.21
C ASP A 37 26.21 5.92 9.20
N ASN A 38 26.05 4.60 9.01
CA ASN A 38 27.17 3.66 8.91
C ASN A 38 28.07 3.95 7.70
N LEU A 39 27.49 4.30 6.54
CA LEU A 39 28.27 4.67 5.35
C LEU A 39 29.00 6.00 5.53
N SER A 40 28.35 6.99 6.15
CA SER A 40 28.96 8.32 6.39
C SER A 40 30.07 8.24 7.44
N GLY A 41 29.89 7.40 8.46
CA GLY A 41 30.82 7.16 9.56
C GLY A 41 31.77 5.98 9.34
N ILE A 42 31.89 5.42 8.13
CA ILE A 42 32.59 4.14 7.91
C ILE A 42 34.05 4.13 8.39
N ARG A 43 34.74 5.28 8.34
CA ARG A 43 36.10 5.42 8.88
C ARG A 43 36.13 5.28 10.41
N VAL A 44 35.13 5.82 11.11
CA VAL A 44 35.00 5.74 12.57
C VAL A 44 34.67 4.32 13.00
N VAL A 45 33.74 3.66 12.29
CA VAL A 45 33.37 2.25 12.56
C VAL A 45 34.60 1.34 12.43
N LYS A 46 35.43 1.57 11.41
CA LYS A 46 36.67 0.81 11.21
C LYS A 46 37.75 1.16 12.24
N SER A 47 37.95 2.44 12.56
CA SER A 47 38.99 2.85 13.51
C SER A 47 38.73 2.38 14.94
N LEU A 48 37.46 2.16 15.30
CA LEU A 48 37.04 1.67 16.62
C LEU A 48 36.77 0.16 16.63
N ALA A 49 37.11 -0.57 15.55
CA ALA A 49 36.79 -2.00 15.39
C ALA A 49 35.32 -2.37 15.74
N SER A 50 34.39 -1.43 15.54
CA SER A 50 33.00 -1.51 16.05
C SER A 50 32.02 -2.08 15.01
N ALA A 51 32.52 -2.80 14.01
CA ALA A 51 31.71 -3.29 12.89
C ALA A 51 30.61 -4.26 13.33
N GLU A 52 30.90 -5.19 14.24
CA GLU A 52 29.92 -6.14 14.78
C GLU A 52 28.82 -5.43 15.58
N PHE A 53 29.19 -4.41 16.37
CA PHE A 53 28.24 -3.64 17.16
C PHE A 53 27.24 -2.88 16.26
N GLU A 54 27.72 -2.20 15.23
CA GLU A 54 26.83 -1.52 14.28
C GLU A 54 26.05 -2.50 13.40
N SER A 55 26.60 -3.69 13.12
CA SER A 55 25.86 -4.76 12.44
C SER A 55 24.72 -5.31 13.30
N SER A 56 24.91 -5.46 14.61
CA SER A 56 23.84 -5.87 15.53
C SER A 56 22.70 -4.84 15.58
N LYS A 57 23.02 -3.54 15.64
CA LYS A 57 22.01 -2.47 15.56
C LYS A 57 21.24 -2.48 14.24
N PHE A 58 21.94 -2.69 13.12
CA PHE A 58 21.30 -2.82 11.82
C PHE A 58 20.35 -4.02 11.78
N ASN A 59 20.79 -5.18 12.28
CA ASN A 59 19.98 -6.39 12.32
C ASN A 59 18.70 -6.19 13.14
N GLY A 60 18.77 -5.56 14.31
CA GLY A 60 17.57 -5.26 15.11
C GLY A 60 16.57 -4.35 14.37
N ALA A 61 17.06 -3.31 13.68
CA ALA A 61 16.20 -2.45 12.87
C ALA A 61 15.58 -3.22 11.67
N ASN A 62 16.37 -4.08 11.02
CA ASN A 62 15.93 -4.88 9.89
C ASN A 62 14.91 -5.96 10.29
N GLU A 63 15.06 -6.58 11.45
CA GLU A 63 14.09 -7.53 12.01
C GLU A 63 12.75 -6.84 12.31
N SER A 64 12.76 -5.65 12.92
CA SER A 64 11.56 -4.85 13.16
C SER A 64 10.82 -4.49 11.86
N TYR A 65 11.59 -4.05 10.85
CA TYR A 65 11.06 -3.80 9.51
C TYR A 65 10.46 -5.06 8.89
N THR A 66 11.18 -6.19 8.93
CA THR A 66 10.76 -7.46 8.33
C THR A 66 9.48 -7.96 9.00
N ALA A 67 9.39 -7.95 10.33
CA ALA A 67 8.20 -8.35 11.07
C ALA A 67 6.98 -7.49 10.71
N THR A 68 7.17 -6.17 10.62
CA THR A 68 6.11 -5.22 10.26
C THR A 68 5.67 -5.39 8.81
N ALA A 69 6.62 -5.55 7.88
CA ALA A 69 6.36 -5.78 6.47
C ALA A 69 5.63 -7.11 6.23
N MET A 70 6.03 -8.19 6.91
CA MET A 70 5.35 -9.49 6.88
C MET A 70 3.93 -9.40 7.41
N LYS A 71 3.71 -8.69 8.53
CA LYS A 71 2.36 -8.45 9.07
C LYS A 71 1.49 -7.68 8.08
N ALA A 72 2.06 -6.69 7.40
CA ALA A 72 1.36 -5.93 6.37
C ALA A 72 1.01 -6.78 5.14
N ALA A 73 1.96 -7.56 4.64
CA ALA A 73 1.74 -8.49 3.53
C ALA A 73 0.63 -9.50 3.86
N ARG A 74 0.67 -10.12 5.04
CA ARG A 74 -0.37 -11.05 5.50
C ARG A 74 -1.75 -10.40 5.59
N THR A 75 -1.80 -9.14 6.03
CA THR A 75 -3.06 -8.37 6.08
C THR A 75 -3.58 -8.09 4.67
N MET A 76 -2.69 -7.81 3.71
CA MET A 76 -3.05 -7.57 2.32
C MET A 76 -3.63 -8.80 1.62
N VAL A 77 -3.11 -9.99 1.96
CA VAL A 77 -3.65 -11.28 1.49
C VAL A 77 -5.11 -11.48 1.93
N ILE A 78 -5.51 -10.97 3.10
CA ILE A 78 -6.90 -11.05 3.60
C ILE A 78 -7.78 -9.94 3.03
N ILE A 79 -7.22 -8.75 2.79
CA ILE A 79 -7.98 -7.59 2.26
C ILE A 79 -8.58 -7.88 0.89
N MET A 80 -7.86 -8.56 -0.01
CA MET A 80 -8.37 -8.89 -1.34
C MET A 80 -9.63 -9.78 -1.33
N PRO A 81 -9.64 -10.95 -0.66
CA PRO A 81 -10.85 -11.76 -0.53
C PRO A 81 -11.93 -11.05 0.29
N LEU A 82 -11.58 -10.23 1.29
CA LEU A 82 -12.57 -9.45 2.05
C LEU A 82 -13.29 -8.43 1.16
N LEU A 83 -12.55 -7.68 0.33
CA LEU A 83 -13.13 -6.74 -0.62
C LEU A 83 -13.99 -7.47 -1.66
N SER A 84 -13.52 -8.60 -2.17
CA SER A 84 -14.30 -9.45 -3.07
C SER A 84 -15.59 -9.94 -2.42
N LEU A 85 -15.54 -10.40 -1.16
CA LEU A 85 -16.70 -10.86 -0.42
C LEU A 85 -17.71 -9.74 -0.17
N ILE A 86 -17.24 -8.55 0.20
CA ILE A 86 -18.06 -7.35 0.35
C ILE A 86 -18.76 -6.99 -0.96
N LEU A 87 -18.03 -7.05 -2.08
CA LEU A 87 -18.63 -6.80 -3.40
C LEU A 87 -19.69 -7.81 -3.73
N ASN A 88 -19.41 -9.10 -3.56
CA ASN A 88 -20.36 -10.17 -3.85
C ASN A 88 -21.61 -10.07 -2.95
N LEU A 89 -21.44 -9.82 -1.65
CA LEU A 89 -22.56 -9.58 -0.74
C LEU A 89 -23.36 -8.33 -1.10
N GLY A 90 -22.68 -7.26 -1.53
CA GLY A 90 -23.30 -6.05 -2.03
C GLY A 90 -24.13 -6.31 -3.29
N ILE A 91 -23.61 -7.10 -4.23
CA ILE A 91 -24.34 -7.52 -5.44
C ILE A 91 -25.57 -8.33 -5.07
N VAL A 92 -25.43 -9.33 -4.18
CA VAL A 92 -26.56 -10.16 -3.72
C VAL A 92 -27.62 -9.30 -3.04
N ALA A 93 -27.23 -8.40 -2.14
CA ALA A 93 -28.16 -7.48 -1.48
C ALA A 93 -28.85 -6.58 -2.50
N VAL A 94 -28.13 -6.01 -3.47
CA VAL A 94 -28.71 -5.16 -4.51
C VAL A 94 -29.67 -5.94 -5.40
N ILE A 95 -29.36 -7.18 -5.78
CA ILE A 95 -30.27 -8.01 -6.57
C ILE A 95 -31.51 -8.38 -5.75
N TRP A 96 -31.35 -8.72 -4.47
CA TRP A 96 -32.46 -9.08 -3.60
C TRP A 96 -33.42 -7.90 -3.34
N PHE A 97 -32.89 -6.78 -2.87
CA PHE A 97 -33.69 -5.59 -2.59
C PHE A 97 -34.14 -4.87 -3.86
N GLY A 98 -33.28 -4.84 -4.90
CA GLY A 98 -33.57 -4.23 -6.19
C GLY A 98 -34.58 -5.04 -7.00
N GLY A 99 -34.54 -6.37 -6.96
CA GLY A 99 -35.53 -7.22 -7.62
C GLY A 99 -36.95 -6.98 -7.10
N ILE A 100 -37.11 -6.90 -5.78
CA ILE A 100 -38.39 -6.56 -5.12
C ILE A 100 -38.88 -5.15 -5.54
N GLN A 101 -37.95 -4.21 -5.75
CA GLN A 101 -38.27 -2.81 -6.09
C GLN A 101 -38.48 -2.59 -7.61
N VAL A 102 -37.92 -3.46 -8.46
CA VAL A 102 -38.15 -3.52 -9.91
C VAL A 102 -39.55 -4.07 -10.20
N GLU A 103 -39.99 -5.11 -9.48
CA GLU A 103 -41.39 -5.60 -9.56
C GLU A 103 -42.41 -4.53 -9.13
N ALA A 104 -42.04 -3.67 -8.18
CA ALA A 104 -42.85 -2.53 -7.75
C ALA A 104 -42.79 -1.30 -8.69
N GLY A 105 -42.04 -1.37 -9.80
CA GLY A 105 -41.92 -0.28 -10.79
C GLY A 105 -41.04 0.91 -10.38
N GLY A 106 -40.34 0.84 -9.23
CA GLY A 106 -39.58 1.95 -8.66
C GLY A 106 -38.12 2.05 -9.11
N MET A 107 -37.57 1.03 -9.77
CA MET A 107 -36.15 0.97 -10.14
C MET A 107 -35.94 0.22 -11.46
N GLN A 108 -35.04 0.71 -12.33
CA GLN A 108 -34.70 0.03 -13.59
C GLN A 108 -33.49 -0.90 -13.41
N THR A 109 -33.51 -2.07 -14.05
CA THR A 109 -32.41 -3.06 -14.06
C THR A 109 -31.05 -2.44 -14.44
N GLY A 110 -31.05 -1.39 -15.27
CA GLY A 110 -29.84 -0.64 -15.63
C GLY A 110 -29.12 0.03 -14.46
N GLN A 111 -29.85 0.46 -13.42
CA GLN A 111 -29.27 1.08 -12.23
C GLN A 111 -28.50 0.07 -11.35
N ILE A 112 -28.97 -1.19 -11.31
CA ILE A 112 -28.26 -2.30 -10.66
C ILE A 112 -26.94 -2.56 -11.38
N MET A 113 -26.98 -2.67 -12.71
CA MET A 113 -25.78 -2.90 -13.55
C MET A 113 -24.77 -1.75 -13.45
N ALA A 114 -25.22 -0.50 -13.38
CA ALA A 114 -24.36 0.67 -13.17
C ALA A 114 -23.68 0.63 -11.79
N PHE A 115 -24.39 0.21 -10.75
CA PHE A 115 -23.85 0.13 -9.39
C PHE A 115 -22.74 -0.92 -9.26
N VAL A 116 -22.95 -2.12 -9.80
CA VAL A 116 -21.92 -3.17 -9.85
C VAL A 116 -20.68 -2.70 -10.61
N ASN A 117 -20.88 -1.98 -11.71
CA ASN A 117 -19.78 -1.38 -12.47
C ASN A 117 -19.02 -0.32 -11.68
N TYR A 118 -19.71 0.57 -10.95
CA TYR A 118 -19.05 1.60 -10.16
C TYR A 118 -18.23 1.01 -9.02
N LEU A 119 -18.72 -0.04 -8.37
CA LEU A 119 -17.99 -0.77 -7.36
C LEU A 119 -16.69 -1.39 -7.89
N GLY A 120 -16.76 -2.06 -9.05
CA GLY A 120 -15.57 -2.60 -9.72
C GLY A 120 -14.57 -1.51 -10.12
N ARG A 121 -15.07 -0.40 -10.68
CA ARG A 121 -14.23 0.76 -11.05
C ARG A 121 -13.55 1.39 -9.84
N MET A 122 -14.21 1.46 -8.69
CA MET A 122 -13.63 2.03 -7.48
C MET A 122 -12.41 1.24 -6.99
N LEU A 123 -12.47 -0.10 -7.01
CA LEU A 123 -11.31 -0.95 -6.70
C LEU A 123 -10.16 -0.74 -7.69
N MET A 124 -10.48 -0.66 -8.98
CA MET A 124 -9.48 -0.42 -10.02
C MET A 124 -8.79 0.94 -9.84
N SER A 125 -9.55 1.99 -9.52
CA SER A 125 -9.00 3.31 -9.20
C SER A 125 -8.09 3.29 -7.98
N MET A 126 -8.42 2.53 -6.94
CA MET A 126 -7.57 2.36 -5.75
C MET A 126 -6.26 1.65 -6.08
N MET A 127 -6.31 0.61 -6.93
CA MET A 127 -5.12 -0.08 -7.46
C MET A 127 -4.22 0.86 -8.27
N ILE A 128 -4.80 1.70 -9.13
CA ILE A 128 -4.07 2.72 -9.89
C ILE A 128 -3.40 3.73 -8.94
N GLY A 129 -4.10 4.17 -7.89
CA GLY A 129 -3.53 5.03 -6.85
C GLY A 129 -2.31 4.41 -6.17
N MET A 130 -2.37 3.12 -5.82
CA MET A 130 -1.20 2.41 -5.29
C MET A 130 -0.07 2.30 -6.32
N MET A 131 -0.39 2.03 -7.58
CA MET A 131 0.58 1.96 -8.68
C MET A 131 1.31 3.29 -8.87
N LEU A 132 0.62 4.43 -8.73
CA LEU A 132 1.26 5.76 -8.79
C LEU A 132 2.37 5.91 -7.74
N ILE A 133 2.17 5.41 -6.52
CA ILE A 133 3.19 5.45 -5.47
C ILE A 133 4.42 4.62 -5.87
N PHE A 134 4.23 3.46 -6.49
CA PHE A 134 5.34 2.66 -7.02
C PHE A 134 6.09 3.39 -8.15
N VAL A 135 5.36 4.00 -9.09
CA VAL A 135 5.93 4.78 -10.18
C VAL A 135 6.73 5.96 -9.66
N SER A 136 6.21 6.73 -8.69
CA SER A 136 6.93 7.85 -8.08
C SER A 136 8.23 7.42 -7.42
N ARG A 137 8.21 6.28 -6.70
CA ARG A 137 9.43 5.69 -6.10
C ARG A 137 10.43 5.24 -7.17
N ALA A 138 9.96 4.60 -8.23
CA ALA A 138 10.80 4.18 -9.35
C ALA A 138 11.46 5.38 -10.05
N GLN A 139 10.73 6.46 -10.30
CA GLN A 139 11.27 7.69 -10.89
C GLN A 139 12.35 8.33 -10.00
N ALA A 140 12.13 8.38 -8.69
CA ALA A 140 13.13 8.90 -7.75
C ALA A 140 14.41 8.07 -7.76
N SER A 141 14.30 6.74 -7.82
CA SER A 141 15.44 5.84 -7.97
C SER A 141 16.15 6.03 -9.31
N ALA A 142 15.41 6.11 -10.41
CA ALA A 142 15.96 6.33 -11.76
C ALA A 142 16.76 7.64 -11.84
N LYS A 143 16.22 8.75 -11.29
CA LYS A 143 16.94 10.04 -11.22
C LYS A 143 18.27 9.93 -10.47
N ARG A 144 18.32 9.19 -9.36
CA ARG A 144 19.58 8.98 -8.60
C ARG A 144 20.62 8.21 -9.41
N VAL A 145 20.21 7.13 -10.07
CA VAL A 145 21.09 6.34 -10.95
C VAL A 145 21.63 7.19 -12.09
N GLN A 146 20.75 7.95 -12.77
CA GLN A 146 21.14 8.81 -13.87
C GLN A 146 22.11 9.92 -13.43
N LYS A 147 21.89 10.54 -12.27
CA LYS A 147 22.82 11.54 -11.70
C LYS A 147 24.21 10.95 -11.46
N PHE A 148 24.29 9.69 -11.03
CA PHE A 148 25.56 8.99 -10.82
C PHE A 148 26.28 8.70 -12.14
N LEU A 149 25.56 8.18 -13.14
CA LEU A 149 26.10 7.90 -14.47
C LEU A 149 26.62 9.17 -15.17
N THR A 150 25.86 10.26 -15.12
CA THR A 150 26.26 11.54 -15.71
C THR A 150 27.46 12.17 -14.99
N LYS A 151 27.55 12.06 -13.66
CA LYS A 151 28.74 12.51 -12.89
C LYS A 151 30.01 11.77 -13.30
N ARG A 152 29.93 10.47 -13.56
CA ARG A 152 31.07 9.65 -13.99
C ARG A 152 31.56 10.04 -15.39
N LYS A 153 30.65 10.44 -16.29
CA LYS A 153 30.97 10.88 -17.66
C LYS A 153 31.73 12.22 -17.75
N LYS A 154 31.73 13.04 -16.69
CA LYS A 154 32.49 14.31 -16.60
C LYS A 154 33.92 14.16 -16.04
N ARG A 155 34.33 12.95 -15.62
CA ARG A 155 35.67 12.67 -15.04
C ARG A 155 36.59 11.88 -15.99
N THR A 156 36.18 11.71 -17.24
CA THR A 156 36.98 11.16 -18.35
C THR A 156 37.00 12.22 -19.43
#